data_AF-A0A2E8TQS5-F1
#
_entry.id   AF-A0A2E8TQS5-F1
#
_cell.length_a   1.000
_cell.length_b   1.000
_cell.length_c   1.000
_cell.angle_alpha   90.00
_cell.angle_beta   90.00
_cell.angle_gamma   90.00
#
_symmetry.space_group_name_H-M   'P 1'
#
loop_
_entity.id
_entity.type
_entity.pdbx_description
1 polymer ?
#
loop_
_entity_poly.entity_id
_entity_poly.type
_entity_poly.pdbx_seq_one_letter_code
_entity_poly.pdbx_strand_id
1 'polypeptide(L)'
;MKSNLYIGLSGGIASGKTIVSDEFSSLGADIIDTDKIARELIFPGSETLNEIVSVFGENVLQDDGNLNRKLMRQIIFSEKDKKITLEKIMHPKIQNEVKKKIQTASGQYQIIVVLYGVLLSTLVMEILISYVLSLFIPDLEIFIKIFIFSAIIFIPSIFLFNKI
;
A
#
# COMPACT_ATOMS: atom_id res chain seq x y z
N MET A 1 -2.33 25.79 -7.40
CA MET A 1 -2.05 24.34 -7.46
C MET A 1 -2.78 23.68 -6.32
N LYS A 2 -3.61 22.65 -6.56
CA LYS A 2 -4.12 21.81 -5.46
C LYS A 2 -2.90 21.16 -4.80
N SER A 3 -2.63 21.48 -3.54
CA SER A 3 -1.61 20.80 -2.74
C SER A 3 -2.18 19.45 -2.31
N ASN A 4 -2.01 18.44 -3.15
CA ASN A 4 -2.38 17.07 -2.76
C ASN A 4 -1.36 16.61 -1.70
N LEU A 5 -1.84 16.48 -0.46
CA LEU A 5 -1.07 15.88 0.62
C LEU A 5 -1.17 14.35 0.48
N TYR A 6 -0.03 13.67 0.28
CA TYR A 6 0.03 12.21 0.20
C TYR A 6 0.60 11.62 1.48
N ILE A 7 -0.18 10.83 2.19
CA ILE A 7 0.24 10.15 3.43
C ILE A 7 0.40 8.66 3.13
N GLY A 8 1.60 8.13 3.34
CA GLY A 8 1.92 6.71 3.24
C GLY A 8 1.69 6.00 4.57
N LEU A 9 0.67 5.14 4.66
CA LEU A 9 0.48 4.29 5.85
C LEU A 9 1.21 2.96 5.69
N SER A 10 2.15 2.67 6.58
CA SER A 10 2.92 1.41 6.61
C SER A 10 2.95 0.81 8.04
N GLY A 11 3.25 -0.48 8.16
CA GLY A 11 3.26 -1.19 9.45
C GLY A 11 3.04 -2.70 9.32
N GLY A 12 3.33 -3.47 10.37
CA GLY A 12 3.21 -4.93 10.40
C GLY A 12 1.78 -5.49 10.39
N ILE A 13 1.63 -6.81 10.41
CA ILE A 13 0.30 -7.46 10.56
C ILE A 13 -0.34 -6.99 11.87
N ALA A 14 -1.65 -6.73 11.86
CA ALA A 14 -2.42 -6.25 13.02
C ALA A 14 -2.00 -4.89 13.61
N SER A 15 -1.22 -4.07 12.88
CA SER A 15 -0.76 -2.77 13.37
C SER A 15 -1.79 -1.63 13.32
N GLY A 16 -3.08 -1.94 13.12
CA GLY A 16 -4.16 -0.92 13.08
C GLY A 16 -4.23 -0.04 11.82
N LYS A 17 -3.51 -0.36 10.74
CA LYS A 17 -3.53 0.42 9.48
C LYS A 17 -4.94 0.60 8.89
N THR A 18 -5.74 -0.47 8.89
CA THR A 18 -7.13 -0.42 8.40
C THR A 18 -7.96 0.56 9.22
N ILE A 19 -7.79 0.56 10.54
CA ILE A 19 -8.53 1.47 11.42
C ILE A 19 -8.11 2.91 11.16
N VAL A 20 -6.82 3.18 11.00
CA VAL A 20 -6.32 4.51 10.66
C VAL A 20 -6.79 4.95 9.27
N SER A 21 -6.81 4.05 8.28
CA SER A 21 -7.33 4.38 6.95
C SER A 21 -8.84 4.65 6.94
N ASP A 22 -9.60 3.91 7.72
CA ASP A 22 -11.06 4.08 7.83
C ASP A 22 -11.39 5.42 8.48
N GLU A 23 -10.63 5.80 9.50
CA GLU A 23 -10.76 7.10 10.16
C GLU A 23 -10.40 8.26 9.21
N PHE A 24 -9.32 8.12 8.44
CA PHE A 24 -9.01 9.10 7.40
C PHE A 24 -10.10 9.19 6.32
N SER A 25 -10.69 8.05 5.95
CA SER A 25 -11.81 8.01 5.01
C SER A 25 -13.04 8.73 5.57
N SER A 26 -13.35 8.56 6.86
CA SER A 26 -14.47 9.24 7.52
C SER A 26 -14.31 10.77 7.53
N LEU A 27 -13.07 11.24 7.53
CA LEU A 27 -12.70 12.65 7.41
C LEU A 27 -12.66 13.17 5.95
N GLY A 28 -13.03 12.34 4.97
CA GLY A 28 -13.15 12.73 3.57
C GLY A 28 -11.87 12.59 2.75
N ALA A 29 -10.87 11.84 3.24
CA ALA A 29 -9.69 11.51 2.45
C ALA A 29 -9.98 10.37 1.46
N ASP A 30 -9.47 10.51 0.23
CA ASP A 30 -9.49 9.42 -0.75
C ASP A 30 -8.45 8.36 -0.34
N ILE A 31 -8.90 7.13 -0.06
CA ILE A 31 -8.04 6.02 0.35
C ILE A 31 -7.59 5.20 -0.86
N ILE A 32 -6.28 5.13 -1.09
CA ILE A 32 -5.68 4.29 -2.13
C ILE A 32 -5.00 3.09 -1.47
N ASP A 33 -5.69 1.94 -1.49
CA ASP A 33 -5.21 0.67 -0.91
C ASP A 33 -4.45 -0.16 -1.96
N THR A 34 -3.14 -0.33 -1.75
CA THR A 34 -2.27 -1.11 -2.65
C THR A 34 -2.53 -2.61 -2.63
N ASP A 35 -3.01 -3.16 -1.51
CA ASP A 35 -3.40 -4.57 -1.36
C ASP A 35 -4.63 -4.88 -2.22
N LYS A 36 -5.59 -3.96 -2.19
CA LYS A 36 -6.80 -4.05 -3.02
C LYS A 36 -6.44 -3.98 -4.51
N ILE A 37 -5.62 -3.00 -4.90
CA ILE A 37 -5.11 -2.88 -6.27
C ILE A 37 -4.38 -4.15 -6.72
N ALA A 38 -3.49 -4.69 -5.88
CA ALA A 38 -2.75 -5.89 -6.21
C ALA A 38 -3.68 -7.10 -6.45
N ARG A 39 -4.79 -7.21 -5.70
CA ARG A 39 -5.81 -8.26 -5.91
C ARG A 39 -6.60 -8.04 -7.20
N GLU A 40 -7.00 -6.80 -7.49
CA GLU A 40 -7.72 -6.44 -8.71
C GLU A 40 -6.88 -6.73 -9.97
N LEU A 41 -5.56 -6.47 -9.90
CA LEU A 41 -4.65 -6.71 -11.02
C LEU A 41 -4.52 -8.18 -11.42
N ILE A 42 -4.80 -9.13 -10.50
CA ILE A 42 -4.59 -10.57 -10.71
C ILE A 42 -5.91 -11.37 -10.77
N PHE A 43 -7.02 -10.71 -11.09
CA PHE A 43 -8.29 -11.41 -11.33
C PHE A 43 -8.15 -12.44 -12.46
N PRO A 44 -8.88 -13.58 -12.44
CA PRO A 44 -8.85 -14.58 -13.51
C PRO A 44 -8.99 -13.97 -14.90
N GLY A 45 -8.07 -14.34 -15.79
CA GLY A 45 -8.01 -13.81 -17.16
C GLY A 45 -7.33 -12.45 -17.31
N SER A 46 -6.83 -11.83 -16.23
CA SER A 46 -6.05 -10.60 -16.36
C SER A 46 -4.69 -10.84 -17.00
N GLU A 47 -4.18 -9.84 -17.72
CA GLU A 47 -2.86 -9.88 -18.33
C GLU A 47 -1.76 -10.12 -17.28
N THR A 48 -1.87 -9.48 -16.11
CA THR A 48 -0.92 -9.66 -15.00
C THR A 48 -0.90 -11.09 -14.50
N LEU A 49 -2.08 -11.73 -14.36
CA LEU A 49 -2.14 -13.11 -13.90
C LEU A 49 -1.51 -14.04 -14.93
N ASN A 50 -1.77 -13.83 -16.22
CA ASN A 50 -1.16 -14.61 -17.29
C ASN A 50 0.37 -14.45 -17.30
N GLU A 51 0.88 -13.24 -17.08
CA GLU A 51 2.32 -12.97 -16.95
C GLU A 51 2.92 -13.74 -15.77
N ILE A 52 2.25 -13.74 -14.61
CA ILE A 52 2.68 -14.53 -13.44
C ILE A 52 2.68 -16.03 -13.77
N VAL A 53 1.60 -16.55 -14.37
CA VAL A 53 1.49 -17.97 -14.74
C VAL A 53 2.59 -18.38 -15.72
N SER A 54 2.96 -17.50 -16.68
CA SER A 54 4.02 -17.80 -17.65
C SER A 54 5.39 -18.00 -17.00
N VAL A 55 5.64 -17.36 -15.84
CA VAL A 55 6.92 -17.40 -15.13
C VAL A 55 6.94 -18.44 -14.01
N PHE A 56 5.81 -18.65 -13.35
CA PHE A 56 5.70 -19.51 -12.17
C PHE A 56 5.08 -20.88 -12.45
N GLY A 57 4.46 -21.07 -13.62
CA GLY A 57 3.77 -22.29 -14.01
C GLY A 57 2.27 -22.27 -13.65
N GLU A 58 1.48 -23.11 -14.31
CA GLU A 58 0.03 -23.22 -14.07
C GLU A 58 -0.33 -23.77 -12.69
N ASN A 59 0.61 -24.45 -12.03
CA ASN A 59 0.44 -24.97 -10.67
C ASN A 59 0.18 -23.87 -9.62
N VAL A 60 0.42 -22.60 -9.94
CA VAL A 60 0.09 -21.47 -9.07
C VAL A 60 -1.37 -21.02 -9.16
N LEU A 61 -2.18 -21.64 -10.02
CA LEU A 61 -3.61 -21.41 -10.11
C LEU A 61 -4.40 -22.40 -9.24
N GLN A 62 -5.61 -21.99 -8.88
CA GLN A 62 -6.66 -22.86 -8.36
C GLN A 62 -7.54 -23.34 -9.52
N ASP A 63 -8.39 -24.33 -9.26
CA ASP A 63 -9.28 -24.91 -10.28
C ASP A 63 -10.28 -23.89 -10.86
N ASP A 64 -10.56 -22.81 -10.13
CA ASP A 64 -11.42 -21.70 -10.56
C ASP A 64 -10.66 -20.62 -11.36
N GLY A 65 -9.38 -20.82 -11.63
CA GLY A 65 -8.51 -19.89 -12.36
C GLY A 65 -7.97 -18.74 -11.51
N ASN A 66 -8.27 -18.67 -10.21
CA ASN A 66 -7.66 -17.68 -9.32
C ASN A 66 -6.23 -18.04 -8.95
N LEU A 67 -5.40 -17.04 -8.65
CA LEU A 67 -4.08 -17.28 -8.10
C LEU A 67 -4.19 -17.96 -6.72
N ASN A 68 -3.50 -19.09 -6.55
CA ASN A 68 -3.32 -19.73 -5.26
C ASN A 68 -2.36 -18.91 -4.39
N ARG A 69 -2.90 -17.91 -3.69
CA ARG A 69 -2.13 -16.96 -2.88
C ARG A 69 -1.35 -17.64 -1.75
N LYS A 70 -1.85 -18.75 -1.20
CA LYS A 70 -1.17 -19.50 -0.14
C LYS A 70 0.09 -20.17 -0.69
N LEU A 71 -0.03 -20.84 -1.84
CA LEU A 71 1.10 -21.45 -2.53
C LEU A 71 2.10 -20.39 -3.01
N MET A 72 1.62 -19.33 -3.66
CA MET A 72 2.49 -18.23 -4.11
C MET A 72 3.28 -17.63 -2.94
N ARG A 73 2.62 -17.42 -1.79
CA ARG A 73 3.28 -16.96 -0.58
C ARG A 73 4.39 -17.91 -0.13
N GLN A 74 4.14 -19.22 -0.13
CA GLN A 74 5.16 -20.21 0.24
C GLN A 74 6.37 -20.12 -0.70
N ILE A 75 6.14 -20.09 -2.03
CA ILE A 75 7.20 -19.98 -3.04
C ILE A 75 8.08 -18.74 -2.79
N ILE A 76 7.48 -17.56 -2.67
CA ILE A 76 8.25 -16.30 -2.51
C ILE A 76 8.93 -16.15 -1.14
N PHE A 77 8.47 -16.87 -0.12
CA PHE A 77 9.17 -16.91 1.17
C PHE A 77 10.33 -17.91 1.18
N SER A 78 10.21 -19.01 0.44
CA SER A 78 11.26 -20.02 0.31
C SER A 78 12.37 -19.60 -0.68
N GLU A 79 12.02 -18.87 -1.74
CA GLU A 79 12.93 -18.51 -2.83
C GLU A 79 12.99 -17.00 -3.04
N LYS A 80 14.12 -16.39 -2.65
CA LYS A 80 14.33 -14.94 -2.78
C LYS A 80 14.25 -14.45 -4.23
N ASP A 81 14.76 -15.23 -5.18
CA ASP A 81 14.75 -14.83 -6.60
C ASP A 81 13.34 -14.84 -7.18
N LYS A 82 12.51 -15.81 -6.76
CA LYS A 82 11.08 -15.86 -7.11
C LYS A 82 10.33 -14.66 -6.54
N LYS A 83 10.62 -14.25 -5.31
CA LYS A 83 10.09 -13.01 -4.73
C LYS A 83 10.42 -11.79 -5.58
N ILE A 84 11.70 -11.59 -5.90
CA ILE A 84 12.16 -10.46 -6.74
C ILE A 84 11.47 -10.48 -8.11
N THR A 85 11.28 -11.67 -8.67
CA THR A 85 10.61 -11.85 -9.96
C THR A 85 9.14 -11.43 -9.90
N LEU A 86 8.40 -11.88 -8.89
CA LEU A 86 7.02 -11.45 -8.68
C LEU A 86 6.91 -9.94 -8.47
N GLU A 87 7.84 -9.37 -7.68
CA GLU A 87 7.90 -7.92 -7.42
C GLU A 87 8.12 -7.12 -8.70
N LYS A 88 9.01 -7.57 -9.61
CA LYS A 88 9.24 -6.93 -10.90
C LYS A 88 8.00 -6.90 -11.80
N ILE A 89 7.16 -7.93 -11.74
CA ILE A 89 5.90 -7.98 -12.49
C ILE A 89 4.86 -7.04 -11.85
N MET A 90 4.70 -7.12 -10.53
CA MET A 90 3.61 -6.45 -9.82
C MET A 90 3.86 -4.96 -9.58
N HIS A 91 5.08 -4.56 -9.23
CA HIS A 91 5.37 -3.19 -8.81
C HIS A 91 5.01 -2.15 -9.88
N PRO A 92 5.43 -2.27 -11.16
CA PRO A 92 5.10 -1.27 -12.17
C PRO A 92 3.60 -1.15 -12.42
N LYS A 93 2.87 -2.27 -12.35
CA LYS A 93 1.41 -2.29 -12.56
C LYS A 93 0.67 -1.63 -11.40
N ILE A 94 1.07 -1.93 -10.17
CA ILE A 94 0.52 -1.26 -8.97
C ILE A 94 0.82 0.24 -9.02
N GLN A 95 2.04 0.64 -9.38
CA GLN A 95 2.40 2.06 -9.53
C GLN A 95 1.50 2.79 -10.52
N ASN A 96 1.23 2.17 -11.67
CA ASN A 96 0.37 2.75 -12.69
C ASN A 96 -1.06 2.96 -12.18
N GLU A 97 -1.63 1.95 -11.51
CA GLU A 97 -2.98 2.04 -10.94
C GLU A 97 -3.07 3.06 -9.80
N VAL A 98 -2.04 3.15 -8.94
CA VAL A 98 -1.97 4.21 -7.92
C VAL A 98 -1.93 5.59 -8.58
N LYS A 99 -1.08 5.79 -9.59
CA LYS A 99 -1.00 7.07 -10.35
C LYS A 99 -2.34 7.44 -10.98
N LYS A 100 -3.06 6.48 -11.58
CA LYS A 100 -4.41 6.71 -12.12
C LYS A 100 -5.39 7.16 -11.04
N LYS A 101 -5.43 6.45 -9.89
CA LYS A 101 -6.33 6.80 -8.78
C LYS A 101 -6.04 8.18 -8.21
N ILE A 102 -4.75 8.56 -8.10
CA ILE A 102 -4.32 9.90 -7.68
C ILE A 102 -4.86 10.98 -8.64
N GLN A 103 -4.79 10.74 -9.95
CA GLN A 103 -5.24 11.70 -10.96
C GLN A 103 -6.77 11.87 -10.97
N THR A 104 -7.53 10.82 -10.65
CA THR A 104 -8.99 10.86 -10.63
C THR A 104 -9.57 11.30 -9.28
N ALA A 105 -8.77 11.35 -8.23
CA ALA A 105 -9.22 11.68 -6.89
C ALA A 105 -9.61 13.16 -6.77
N SER A 106 -10.82 13.40 -6.27
CA SER A 106 -11.44 14.73 -6.20
C SER A 106 -11.26 15.40 -4.84
N GLY A 107 -10.88 14.65 -3.80
CA GLY A 107 -10.71 15.14 -2.43
C GLY A 107 -9.69 16.28 -2.30
N GLN A 108 -9.79 17.04 -1.21
CA GLN A 108 -8.76 18.03 -0.83
C GLN A 108 -7.48 17.35 -0.33
N TYR A 109 -7.59 16.11 0.17
CA TYR A 109 -6.50 15.29 0.70
C TYR A 109 -6.57 13.87 0.10
N GLN A 110 -5.42 13.26 -0.19
CA GLN A 110 -5.34 11.91 -0.75
C GLN A 110 -4.43 11.05 0.11
N ILE A 111 -4.94 9.97 0.69
CA ILE A 111 -4.17 9.13 1.61
C ILE A 111 -3.87 7.80 0.93
N ILE A 112 -2.58 7.55 0.74
CA ILE A 112 -2.09 6.36 0.06
C ILE A 112 -1.73 5.34 1.13
N VAL A 113 -2.60 4.35 1.27
CA VAL A 113 -2.42 3.29 2.26
C VAL A 113 -1.61 2.19 1.58
N VAL A 114 -0.30 2.20 1.84
CA VAL A 114 0.63 1.21 1.31
C VAL A 114 0.66 0.00 2.24
N LEU A 115 -0.27 -0.91 2.00
CA LEU A 115 -0.22 -2.24 2.58
C LEU A 115 0.84 -3.03 1.79
N TYR A 116 2.07 -3.16 2.32
CA TYR A 116 3.01 -4.29 2.16
C TYR A 116 4.43 -3.92 2.63
N GLY A 117 5.10 -4.83 3.35
CA GLY A 117 6.44 -4.64 3.93
C GLY A 117 7.64 -4.66 2.96
N VAL A 118 7.42 -4.73 1.65
CA VAL A 118 8.52 -4.75 0.64
C VAL A 118 8.36 -3.69 -0.45
N LEU A 119 7.14 -3.17 -0.63
CA LEU A 119 6.86 -2.03 -1.52
C LEU A 119 7.51 -0.72 -1.04
N LEU A 120 8.04 -0.71 0.18
CA LEU A 120 8.68 0.47 0.78
C LEU A 120 9.97 0.87 0.06
N SER A 121 10.68 -0.06 -0.59
CA SER A 121 12.00 0.25 -1.16
C SER A 121 11.95 0.89 -2.55
N THR A 122 10.86 0.73 -3.31
CA THR A 122 10.79 1.23 -4.70
C THR A 122 9.59 2.15 -4.97
N LEU A 123 8.44 1.94 -4.31
CA LEU A 123 7.23 2.73 -4.59
C LEU A 123 7.22 4.08 -3.85
N VAL A 124 7.83 4.12 -2.66
CA VAL A 124 7.85 5.28 -1.76
C VAL A 124 8.77 6.39 -2.25
N MET A 125 9.74 6.09 -3.12
CA MET A 125 10.70 7.08 -3.59
C MET A 125 10.18 7.92 -4.78
N GLU A 126 9.26 7.39 -5.59
CA GLU A 126 8.80 8.08 -6.81
C GLU A 126 7.45 8.77 -6.68
N ILE A 127 6.58 8.31 -5.78
CA ILE A 127 5.37 9.04 -5.42
C ILE A 127 5.79 9.98 -4.31
N LEU A 128 5.64 11.29 -4.50
CA LEU A 128 5.90 12.34 -3.50
C LEU A 128 5.03 12.13 -2.24
N ILE A 129 5.35 11.11 -1.44
CA ILE A 129 4.75 10.91 -0.14
C ILE A 129 5.25 12.07 0.72
N SER A 130 4.32 12.93 1.11
CA SER A 130 4.62 14.08 1.96
C SER A 130 4.99 13.61 3.38
N TYR A 131 4.37 12.50 3.84
CA TYR A 131 4.61 11.91 5.16
C TYR A 131 4.46 10.38 5.14
N VAL A 132 5.43 9.66 5.74
CA VAL A 132 5.32 8.21 6.01
C VAL A 132 4.92 8.01 7.46
N LEU A 133 3.78 7.37 7.70
CA LEU A 133 3.35 6.93 9.02
C LEU A 133 3.69 5.45 9.16
N SER A 134 4.65 5.12 10.02
CA SER A 134 4.94 3.75 10.41
C SER A 134 4.20 3.46 11.73
N LEU A 135 3.13 2.65 11.65
CA LEU A 135 2.36 2.26 12.82
C LEU A 135 3.06 1.10 13.54
N PHE A 136 3.60 1.38 14.72
CA PHE A 136 4.16 0.40 15.64
C PHE A 136 3.60 0.68 17.04
N ILE A 137 2.40 0.17 17.36
CA ILE A 137 1.69 0.60 18.57
C ILE A 137 0.92 -0.55 19.23
N PRO A 138 1.09 -0.79 20.55
CA PRO A 138 0.31 -1.75 21.32
C PRO A 138 -1.09 -1.25 21.72
N ASP A 139 -1.34 0.07 21.78
CA ASP A 139 -2.64 0.69 22.11
C ASP A 139 -3.08 1.77 21.10
N LEU A 140 -4.10 1.45 20.32
CA LEU A 140 -4.49 2.18 19.11
C LEU A 140 -5.29 3.48 19.35
N GLU A 141 -6.05 3.57 20.45
CA GLU A 141 -6.91 4.73 20.73
C GLU A 141 -6.12 6.01 21.05
N ILE A 142 -5.00 5.88 21.77
CA ILE A 142 -4.18 7.02 22.19
C ILE A 142 -3.50 7.65 20.98
N PHE A 143 -3.07 6.84 20.02
CA PHE A 143 -2.44 7.32 18.79
C PHE A 143 -3.41 8.07 17.89
N ILE A 144 -4.62 7.56 17.68
CA ILE A 144 -5.64 8.24 16.88
C ILE A 144 -5.97 9.59 17.50
N LYS A 145 -6.14 9.65 18.82
CA LYS A 145 -6.34 10.92 19.54
C LYS A 145 -5.17 11.87 19.38
N ILE A 146 -3.92 11.43 19.59
CA ILE A 146 -2.75 12.32 19.49
C ILE A 146 -2.48 12.77 18.04
N PHE A 147 -2.64 11.87 17.05
CA PHE A 147 -2.33 12.16 15.65
C PHE A 147 -3.42 13.02 14.99
N ILE A 148 -4.70 12.77 15.24
CA ILE A 148 -5.77 13.63 14.74
C ILE A 148 -5.68 15.02 15.38
N PHE A 149 -5.42 15.09 16.70
CA PHE A 149 -5.30 16.37 17.40
C PHE A 149 -4.04 17.15 16.99
N SER A 150 -2.94 16.48 16.66
CA SER A 150 -1.73 17.14 16.16
C SER A 150 -1.78 17.47 14.67
N ALA A 151 -2.33 16.61 13.81
CA ALA A 151 -2.45 16.86 12.36
C ALA A 151 -3.44 17.99 12.03
N ILE A 152 -4.48 18.20 12.85
CA ILE A 152 -5.40 19.33 12.70
C ILE A 152 -4.77 20.66 13.17
N ILE A 153 -3.80 20.63 14.10
CA ILE A 153 -3.19 21.83 14.69
C ILE A 153 -1.83 22.20 14.05
N PHE A 154 -1.08 21.25 13.48
CA PHE A 154 0.33 21.42 13.06
C PHE A 154 0.59 21.45 11.53
N ILE A 155 -0.39 21.88 10.73
CA ILE A 155 -0.12 22.37 9.37
C ILE A 155 0.09 23.90 9.46
N PRO A 156 1.03 24.38 10.30
CA PRO A 156 2.44 24.44 9.91
C PRO A 156 3.41 24.18 11.08
N SER A 157 4.67 23.88 10.75
CA SER A 157 5.83 23.82 11.68
C SER A 157 5.81 22.74 12.77
N ILE A 158 6.31 21.52 12.49
CA ILE A 158 7.12 20.79 13.48
C ILE A 158 8.21 19.98 12.76
N PHE A 159 9.44 20.34 13.12
CA PHE A 159 10.72 19.71 12.83
C PHE A 159 10.97 18.59 13.87
N LEU A 160 11.84 17.64 13.49
CA LEU A 160 12.56 16.68 14.35
C LEU A 160 11.77 15.49 14.92
N PHE A 161 12.03 14.30 14.37
CA PHE A 161 12.59 13.19 15.14
C PHE A 161 13.37 12.24 14.22
N ASN A 162 14.70 12.44 14.18
CA ASN A 162 15.79 11.47 14.05
C ASN A 162 16.99 12.08 13.32
N LYS A 163 17.84 12.76 14.08
CA LYS A 163 19.29 12.60 13.95
C LYS A 163 19.76 11.96 15.25
N ILE A 164 20.53 10.89 15.06
CA ILE A 164 21.40 10.12 15.98
C ILE A 164 21.58 10.75 17.36
#